data_AF-A0A915ZQ01-F1
#
_entry.id   AF-A0A915ZQ01-F1
#
_cell.length_a   1.000
_cell.length_b   1.000
_cell.length_c   1.000
_cell.angle_alpha   90.00
_cell.angle_beta   90.00
_cell.angle_gamma   90.00
#
_symmetry.space_group_name_H-M   'P 1'
#
loop_
_entity.id
_entity.type
_entity.pdbx_description
1 polymer ?
#
loop_
_entity_poly.entity_id
_entity_poly.type
_entity_poly.pdbx_seq_one_letter_code
_entity_poly.pdbx_strand_id
1 'polypeptide(L)'
;MLRILIGRVTTKFDKLFSAMVWSQQEIHTLIKLRQNTNQLYWNILERLRRAYWNNIANRLNNICNSNYVGNQCKRKFNNLVTVYKNIDRYEANDQRRKRIQAYRIFFNELKTRFWEGPPDQHDVAMDTPTITQRRRNVRARRRRKERRGNSENNR
;
A
#
# COMPACT_ATOMS: atom_id res chain seq x y z
N MET A 1 43.95 -0.54 14.89
CA MET A 1 42.70 0.06 15.42
C MET A 1 42.21 1.12 14.45
N LEU A 2 40.98 1.04 13.97
CA LEU A 2 40.24 2.19 13.40
C LEU A 2 38.75 1.82 13.38
N ARG A 3 37.97 2.36 14.33
CA ARG A 3 36.51 2.29 14.37
C ARG A 3 35.96 3.45 13.54
N ILE A 4 35.29 3.15 12.42
CA ILE A 4 34.52 4.14 11.67
C ILE A 4 33.20 4.36 12.43
N LEU A 5 33.09 5.51 13.11
CA LEU A 5 31.85 6.02 13.65
C LEU A 5 30.98 6.55 12.50
N ILE A 6 30.07 5.72 11.99
CA ILE A 6 28.99 6.21 11.11
C ILE A 6 27.98 6.93 12.00
N GLY A 7 28.12 8.25 12.10
CA GLY A 7 27.14 9.14 12.70
C GLY A 7 25.77 8.95 12.03
N ARG A 8 24.79 8.51 12.82
CA ARG A 8 23.43 8.26 12.36
C ARG A 8 22.73 9.61 12.18
N VAL A 9 22.62 10.08 10.94
CA VAL A 9 21.84 11.28 10.60
C VAL A 9 20.37 10.93 10.84
N THR A 10 19.82 11.37 11.97
CA THR A 10 18.42 11.18 12.32
C THR A 10 17.57 12.12 11.49
N THR A 11 16.87 11.56 10.51
CA THR A 11 15.99 12.36 9.64
C THR A 11 14.63 12.52 10.30
N LYS A 12 13.88 13.56 9.92
CA LYS A 12 12.47 13.80 10.32
C LYS A 12 11.57 12.55 10.20
N PHE A 13 11.95 11.56 9.39
CA PHE A 13 11.26 10.29 9.21
C PHE A 13 11.56 9.26 10.31
N ASP A 14 12.72 9.26 10.98
CA ASP A 14 12.96 8.39 12.15
C ASP A 14 11.97 8.70 13.29
N LYS A 15 11.53 9.96 13.37
CA LYS A 15 10.43 10.41 14.25
C LYS A 15 9.04 9.87 13.86
N LEU A 16 8.81 9.47 12.61
CA LEU A 16 7.58 8.79 12.18
C LEU A 16 7.60 7.29 12.49
N PHE A 17 8.78 6.73 12.80
CA PHE A 17 8.99 5.31 13.06
C PHE A 17 9.31 4.98 14.53
N SER A 18 9.60 5.96 15.39
CA SER A 18 9.82 5.73 16.82
C SER A 18 8.58 6.04 17.64
N ALA A 19 7.86 4.98 18.03
CA ALA A 19 7.10 4.88 19.30
C ALA A 19 6.52 3.47 19.57
N MET A 20 6.56 2.52 18.63
CA MET A 20 6.32 1.09 18.91
C MET A 20 6.92 0.26 17.76
N VAL A 21 7.85 -0.65 18.06
CA VAL A 21 8.47 -1.50 17.03
C VAL A 21 7.50 -2.60 16.65
N TRP A 22 6.69 -2.36 15.63
CA TRP A 22 5.80 -3.39 15.07
C TRP A 22 6.63 -4.48 14.40
N SER A 23 6.45 -5.73 14.80
CA SER A 23 7.09 -6.88 14.17
C SER A 23 6.50 -7.16 12.78
N GLN A 24 7.24 -7.90 11.94
CA GLN A 24 6.73 -8.30 10.61
C GLN A 24 5.47 -9.16 10.73
N GLN A 25 5.43 -10.06 11.71
CA GLN A 25 4.27 -10.90 12.00
C GLN A 25 3.06 -10.05 12.41
N GLU A 26 3.23 -9.04 13.27
CA GLU A 26 2.14 -8.15 13.67
C GLU A 26 1.58 -7.35 12.48
N ILE A 27 2.46 -6.84 11.61
CA ILE A 27 2.05 -6.11 10.42
C ILE A 27 1.29 -7.02 9.45
N HIS A 28 1.79 -8.25 9.22
CA HIS A 28 1.12 -9.23 8.37
C HIS A 28 -0.27 -9.57 8.92
N THR A 29 -0.37 -9.87 10.22
CA THR A 29 -1.63 -10.16 10.90
C THR A 29 -2.61 -8.99 10.78
N LEU A 30 -2.15 -7.75 10.94
CA LEU A 30 -2.97 -6.56 10.77
C LEU A 30 -3.55 -6.45 9.35
N ILE A 31 -2.73 -6.68 8.33
CA ILE A 31 -3.16 -6.63 6.93
C ILE A 31 -4.18 -7.73 6.66
N LYS A 32 -3.94 -8.97 7.11
CA LYS A 32 -4.85 -10.11 6.95
C LYS A 32 -6.19 -9.88 7.64
N LEU A 33 -6.19 -9.43 8.89
CA LEU A 33 -7.42 -9.09 9.61
C LEU A 33 -8.21 -8.01 8.86
N ARG A 34 -7.52 -6.98 8.36
CA ARG A 34 -8.15 -5.89 7.61
C ARG A 34 -8.68 -6.35 6.25
N GLN A 35 -7.99 -7.27 5.58
CA GLN A 35 -8.40 -7.88 4.32
C GLN A 35 -9.67 -8.74 4.50
N ASN A 36 -9.66 -9.65 5.48
CA ASN A 36 -10.77 -10.56 5.75
C ASN A 36 -12.05 -9.84 6.22
N THR A 37 -11.91 -8.67 6.84
CA THR A 37 -13.04 -7.87 7.34
C THR A 37 -13.30 -6.63 6.48
N ASN A 38 -12.78 -6.58 5.26
CA ASN A 38 -12.85 -5.38 4.43
C ASN A 38 -14.27 -4.99 4.02
N GLN A 39 -15.07 -5.96 3.61
CA GLN A 39 -16.48 -5.72 3.27
C GLN A 39 -17.24 -5.15 4.46
N LEU A 40 -17.02 -5.70 5.65
CA LEU A 40 -17.63 -5.19 6.88
C LEU A 40 -17.22 -3.74 7.13
N TYR A 41 -15.94 -3.39 7.00
CA TYR A 41 -15.48 -2.01 7.21
C TYR A 41 -16.19 -0.99 6.31
N TRP A 42 -16.47 -1.37 5.06
CA TRP A 42 -17.15 -0.50 4.11
C TRP A 42 -18.67 -0.45 4.31
N ASN A 43 -19.26 -1.52 4.85
CA ASN A 43 -20.70 -1.62 5.07
C ASN A 43 -21.18 -1.05 6.42
N ILE A 44 -20.27 -0.80 7.38
CA ILE A 44 -20.66 -0.24 8.68
C ILE A 44 -20.77 1.28 8.66
N LEU A 45 -21.68 1.79 9.51
CA LEU A 45 -21.80 3.22 9.79
C LEU A 45 -20.49 3.77 10.36
N GLU A 46 -20.18 5.03 10.02
CA GLU A 46 -18.94 5.67 10.42
C GLU A 46 -18.72 5.70 11.95
N ARG A 47 -19.79 5.93 12.72
CA ARG A 47 -19.77 5.89 14.19
C ARG A 47 -19.30 4.54 14.77
N LEU A 48 -19.48 3.45 14.02
CA LEU A 48 -19.07 2.09 14.43
C LEU A 48 -17.61 1.79 14.07
N ARG A 49 -16.93 2.62 13.26
CA ARG A 49 -15.53 2.39 12.87
C ARG A 49 -14.59 2.38 14.07
N ARG A 50 -14.88 3.14 15.13
CA ARG A 50 -14.09 3.09 16.39
C ARG A 50 -14.15 1.70 17.02
N ALA A 51 -15.34 1.14 17.16
CA ALA A 51 -15.54 -0.21 17.71
C ALA A 51 -14.91 -1.28 16.81
N TYR A 52 -15.01 -1.13 15.49
CA TYR A 52 -14.33 -1.98 14.53
C TYR A 52 -12.82 -2.05 14.76
N TRP A 53 -12.15 -0.90 14.88
CA TRP A 53 -10.70 -0.88 15.08
C TRP A 53 -10.29 -1.45 16.45
N ASN A 54 -11.11 -1.28 17.48
CA ASN A 54 -10.89 -1.93 18.77
C ASN A 54 -11.00 -3.47 18.65
N ASN A 55 -11.95 -3.98 17.85
CA ASN A 55 -12.07 -5.42 17.60
C ASN A 55 -10.84 -5.97 16.86
N ILE A 56 -10.36 -5.24 15.85
CA ILE A 56 -9.12 -5.59 15.13
C ILE A 56 -7.93 -5.66 16.09
N ALA A 57 -7.79 -4.66 16.98
CA ALA A 57 -6.72 -4.64 17.97
C ALA A 57 -6.80 -5.84 18.93
N ASN A 58 -7.98 -6.15 19.47
CA ASN A 58 -8.15 -7.31 20.34
C ASN A 58 -7.76 -8.62 19.66
N ARG A 59 -8.19 -8.82 18.41
CA ARG A 59 -7.81 -10.02 17.63
C ARG A 59 -6.31 -10.10 17.39
N LEU A 60 -5.69 -8.98 17.02
CA LEU A 60 -4.26 -8.91 16.77
C LEU A 60 -3.46 -9.19 18.06
N ASN A 61 -3.87 -8.60 19.18
CA ASN A 61 -3.26 -8.81 20.49
C ASN A 61 -3.31 -10.27 20.91
N ASN A 62 -4.46 -10.93 20.70
CA ASN A 62 -4.62 -12.36 21.00
C ASN A 62 -3.72 -13.25 20.12
N ILE A 63 -3.53 -12.91 18.85
CA ILE A 63 -2.72 -13.72 17.92
C ILE A 63 -1.22 -13.50 18.14
N CYS A 64 -0.81 -12.25 18.35
CA CYS A 64 0.61 -11.86 18.39
C CYS A 64 1.15 -11.65 19.81
N ASN A 65 0.36 -11.92 20.85
CA ASN A 65 0.68 -11.64 22.25
C ASN A 65 1.20 -10.20 22.45
N SER A 66 0.43 -9.23 21.97
CA SER A 66 0.77 -7.81 21.97
C SER A 66 -0.30 -6.98 22.69
N ASN A 67 -0.08 -5.69 22.87
CA ASN A 67 -0.98 -4.80 23.64
C ASN A 67 -1.27 -3.49 22.90
N TYR A 68 -1.77 -3.61 21.66
CA TYR A 68 -2.17 -2.48 20.85
C TYR A 68 -3.61 -2.03 21.12
N VAL A 69 -3.88 -0.75 20.91
CA VAL A 69 -5.22 -0.15 20.94
C VAL A 69 -5.71 0.13 19.52
N GLY A 70 -7.02 0.12 19.28
CA GLY A 70 -7.62 0.30 17.95
C GLY A 70 -7.10 1.52 17.18
N ASN A 71 -6.88 2.65 17.87
CA ASN A 71 -6.31 3.85 17.24
C ASN A 71 -4.88 3.64 16.73
N GLN A 72 -4.06 2.83 17.40
CA GLN A 72 -2.71 2.47 16.94
C GLN A 72 -2.79 1.59 15.69
N CYS A 73 -3.66 0.57 15.69
CA CYS A 73 -3.91 -0.28 14.52
C CYS A 73 -4.38 0.54 13.31
N LYS A 74 -5.36 1.44 13.50
CA LYS A 74 -5.86 2.34 12.45
C LYS A 74 -4.73 3.21 11.88
N ARG A 75 -3.97 3.88 12.75
CA ARG A 75 -2.85 4.75 12.33
C ARG A 75 -1.79 3.96 11.57
N LYS A 76 -1.43 2.77 12.07
CA LYS A 76 -0.45 1.89 11.43
C LYS A 76 -0.93 1.47 10.03
N PHE A 77 -2.17 1.01 9.92
CA PHE A 77 -2.75 0.60 8.64
C PHE A 77 -2.82 1.75 7.62
N ASN A 78 -3.28 2.93 8.05
CA ASN A 78 -3.34 4.10 7.17
C ASN A 78 -1.94 4.54 6.70
N ASN A 79 -0.92 4.41 7.55
CA ASN A 79 0.46 4.67 7.16
C ASN A 79 0.94 3.65 6.12
N LEU A 80 0.65 2.35 6.30
CA LEU A 80 0.95 1.30 5.30
C LEU A 80 0.37 1.63 3.93
N VAL A 81 -0.91 1.99 3.88
CA VAL A 81 -1.59 2.38 2.64
C VAL A 81 -0.98 3.64 2.03
N THR A 82 -0.64 4.64 2.84
CA THR A 82 -0.03 5.89 2.37
C THR A 82 1.35 5.63 1.76
N VAL A 83 2.16 4.81 2.42
CA VAL A 83 3.47 4.39 1.90
C VAL A 83 3.30 3.65 0.58
N TYR A 84 2.37 2.70 0.49
CA TYR A 84 2.06 2.02 -0.77
C TYR A 84 1.65 3.00 -1.88
N LYS A 85 0.71 3.91 -1.62
CA LYS A 85 0.25 4.91 -2.60
C LYS A 85 1.39 5.80 -3.08
N ASN A 86 2.30 6.17 -2.18
CA ASN A 86 3.49 6.92 -2.56
C ASN A 86 4.38 6.07 -3.49
N ILE A 87 4.65 4.81 -3.16
CA ILE A 87 5.43 3.92 -4.00
C ILE A 87 4.80 3.75 -5.39
N ASP A 88 3.50 3.44 -5.46
CA ASP A 88 2.75 3.26 -6.72
C ASP A 88 2.83 4.51 -7.61
N ARG A 89 2.80 5.72 -7.03
CA ARG A 89 2.97 6.99 -7.75
C ARG A 89 4.42 7.24 -8.19
N TYR A 90 5.39 6.89 -7.35
CA TYR A 90 6.82 7.19 -7.58
C TYR A 90 7.59 6.07 -8.30
N GLU A 91 7.05 4.87 -8.53
CA GLU A 91 7.66 3.90 -9.46
C GLU A 91 7.79 4.46 -10.89
N ALA A 92 7.09 5.56 -11.20
CA ALA A 92 7.31 6.38 -12.39
C ALA A 92 8.57 7.29 -12.34
N ASN A 93 9.18 7.52 -11.17
CA ASN A 93 10.35 8.41 -10.96
C ASN A 93 11.44 7.77 -10.06
N ASP A 94 12.58 7.45 -10.67
CA ASP A 94 13.56 6.41 -10.28
C ASP A 94 14.37 6.63 -8.96
N GLN A 95 14.28 7.77 -8.27
CA GLN A 95 15.29 8.14 -7.24
C GLN A 95 15.01 7.73 -5.77
N ARG A 96 13.87 7.11 -5.44
CA ARG A 96 13.54 6.73 -4.03
C ARG A 96 13.63 5.24 -3.69
N ARG A 97 14.05 4.40 -4.65
CA ARG A 97 14.02 2.92 -4.59
C ARG A 97 14.68 2.26 -3.36
N LYS A 98 15.68 2.88 -2.72
CA LYS A 98 16.41 2.29 -1.57
C LYS A 98 15.66 2.34 -0.23
N ARG A 99 14.63 3.18 -0.07
CA ARG A 99 13.99 3.49 1.24
C ARG A 99 12.85 2.55 1.64
N ILE A 100 12.49 1.59 0.79
CA ILE A 100 11.19 0.89 0.81
C ILE A 100 11.33 -0.62 1.08
N GLN A 101 12.55 -1.14 1.27
CA GLN A 101 12.80 -2.59 1.37
C GLN A 101 11.92 -3.30 2.41
N ALA A 102 11.69 -2.69 3.58
CA ALA A 102 10.85 -3.27 4.65
C ALA A 102 9.36 -3.39 4.29
N TYR A 103 8.85 -2.51 3.41
CA TYR A 103 7.47 -2.55 2.94
C TYR A 103 7.27 -3.36 1.66
N ARG A 104 8.35 -3.72 0.95
CA ARG A 104 8.26 -4.62 -0.22
C ARG A 104 7.66 -5.97 0.15
N ILE A 105 7.89 -6.45 1.36
CA ILE A 105 7.35 -7.73 1.85
C ILE A 105 5.82 -7.72 1.86
N PHE A 106 5.22 -6.61 2.32
CA PHE A 106 3.76 -6.42 2.35
C PHE A 106 3.20 -5.80 1.06
N PHE A 107 4.08 -5.40 0.13
CA PHE A 107 3.67 -4.68 -1.08
C PHE A 107 2.77 -5.54 -1.97
N ASN A 108 2.99 -6.85 -2.04
CA ASN A 108 2.15 -7.75 -2.84
C ASN A 108 0.74 -7.87 -2.29
N GLU A 109 0.61 -8.05 -0.97
CA GLU A 109 -0.68 -8.06 -0.29
C GLU A 109 -1.39 -6.73 -0.49
N LEU A 110 -0.63 -5.64 -0.37
CA LEU A 110 -1.19 -4.33 -0.60
C LEU A 110 -1.56 -4.15 -2.09
N LYS A 111 -0.77 -4.60 -3.04
CA LYS A 111 -1.04 -4.42 -4.48
C LYS A 111 -2.42 -4.92 -4.95
N THR A 112 -3.05 -5.83 -4.23
CA THR A 112 -4.45 -6.25 -4.45
C THR A 112 -5.49 -5.13 -4.28
N ARG A 113 -5.11 -3.98 -3.71
CA ARG A 113 -5.95 -2.80 -3.48
C ARG A 113 -7.22 -3.08 -2.68
N PHE A 114 -7.23 -4.14 -1.88
CA PHE A 114 -8.41 -4.55 -1.12
C PHE A 114 -8.95 -3.45 -0.20
N TRP A 115 -8.11 -2.51 0.27
CA TRP A 115 -8.55 -1.39 1.12
C TRP A 115 -9.24 -0.28 0.35
N GLU A 116 -9.34 -0.34 -0.97
CA GLU A 116 -10.18 0.60 -1.71
C GLU A 116 -11.65 0.31 -1.37
N GLY A 117 -12.45 1.38 -1.32
CA GLY A 117 -13.89 1.24 -1.12
C GLY A 117 -14.54 0.55 -2.29
N PRO A 118 -15.72 -0.07 -2.11
CA PRO A 118 -16.57 -0.35 -3.26
C PRO A 118 -16.72 0.95 -4.05
N PRO A 119 -16.51 0.91 -5.38
CA PRO A 119 -16.59 2.12 -6.20
C PRO A 119 -18.00 2.70 -6.06
N ASP A 120 -18.08 4.00 -5.77
CA ASP A 120 -19.37 4.67 -5.77
C ASP A 120 -19.90 4.76 -7.23
N GLN A 121 -21.20 5.02 -7.40
CA GLN A 121 -21.78 5.14 -8.76
C GLN A 121 -21.13 6.26 -9.60
N HIS A 122 -20.51 7.26 -8.98
CA HIS A 122 -19.79 8.35 -9.65
C HIS A 122 -18.37 7.95 -10.07
N ASP A 123 -17.67 7.14 -9.28
CA ASP A 123 -16.34 6.60 -9.53
C ASP A 123 -16.37 5.63 -10.71
N VAL A 124 -17.40 4.78 -10.80
CA VAL A 124 -17.60 3.88 -11.95
C VAL A 124 -17.75 4.66 -13.26
N ALA A 125 -18.43 5.82 -13.23
CA ALA A 125 -18.62 6.70 -14.38
C ALA A 125 -17.35 7.45 -14.79
N MET A 126 -16.44 7.74 -13.85
CA MET A 126 -15.17 8.42 -14.11
C MET A 126 -14.03 7.47 -14.50
N ASP A 127 -14.04 6.23 -14.01
CA ASP A 127 -13.03 5.23 -14.35
C ASP A 127 -13.26 4.58 -15.72
N THR A 128 -14.50 4.46 -16.18
CA THR A 128 -14.81 3.91 -17.52
C THR A 128 -14.11 4.64 -18.67
N PRO A 129 -14.16 5.99 -18.78
CA PRO A 129 -13.42 6.71 -19.81
C PRO A 129 -11.90 6.60 -19.63
N THR A 130 -11.39 6.59 -18.40
CA THR A 130 -9.94 6.50 -18.10
C THR A 130 -9.35 5.13 -18.44
N ILE A 131 -10.06 4.04 -18.10
CA ILE A 131 -9.71 2.66 -18.46
C ILE A 131 -9.80 2.46 -19.98
N THR A 132 -10.83 3.02 -20.63
CA THR A 132 -11.00 2.96 -22.08
C THR A 132 -9.87 3.71 -22.81
N GLN A 133 -9.48 4.88 -22.31
CA GLN A 133 -8.36 5.66 -22.87
C GLN A 133 -7.01 4.95 -22.67
N ARG A 134 -6.79 4.33 -21.50
CA ARG A 134 -5.60 3.49 -21.26
C ARG A 134 -5.54 2.29 -22.21
N ARG A 135 -6.65 1.58 -22.43
CA ARG A 135 -6.74 0.47 -23.40
C ARG A 135 -6.45 0.92 -24.83
N ARG A 136 -6.95 2.09 -25.25
CA ARG A 136 -6.63 2.70 -26.55
C ARG A 136 -5.13 3.00 -26.68
N ASN A 137 -4.52 3.57 -25.65
CA ASN A 137 -3.10 3.91 -25.64
C ASN A 137 -2.21 2.66 -25.72
N VAL A 138 -2.58 1.56 -25.07
CA VAL A 138 -1.87 0.28 -25.17
C VAL A 138 -1.97 -0.30 -26.59
N ARG A 139 -3.17 -0.30 -27.19
CA ARG A 139 -3.35 -0.74 -28.59
C ARG A 139 -2.55 0.11 -29.58
N ALA A 140 -2.53 1.44 -29.39
CA ALA A 140 -1.75 2.35 -30.23
C ALA A 140 -0.24 2.11 -30.11
N ARG A 141 0.26 1.86 -28.90
CA ARG A 141 1.67 1.49 -28.66
C ARG A 141 2.04 0.16 -29.31
N ARG A 142 1.16 -0.84 -29.20
CA ARG A 142 1.37 -2.16 -29.85
C ARG A 142 1.48 -2.03 -31.36
N ARG A 143 0.56 -1.30 -32.00
CA ARG A 143 0.60 -1.02 -33.45
C ARG A 143 1.86 -0.29 -33.89
N ARG A 144 2.36 0.67 -33.09
CA ARG A 144 3.64 1.35 -33.38
C ARG A 144 4.83 0.41 -33.29
N LYS A 145 4.82 -0.51 -32.33
CA LYS A 145 5.88 -1.51 -32.17
C LYS A 145 5.89 -2.52 -33.32
N GLU A 146 4.70 -2.98 -33.75
CA GLU A 146 4.52 -3.84 -34.92
C GLU A 146 5.02 -3.16 -36.21
N ARG A 147 4.70 -1.87 -36.42
CA ARG A 147 5.22 -1.10 -37.57
C ARG A 147 6.74 -0.92 -37.57
N ARG A 148 7.36 -0.76 -36.39
CA ARG A 148 8.82 -0.64 -36.28
C ARG A 148 9.53 -1.97 -36.55
N GLY A 149 9.01 -3.08 -36.01
CA GLY A 149 9.56 -4.41 -36.30
C GLY A 149 9.43 -4.82 -37.77
N ASN A 150 8.33 -4.44 -38.43
CA ASN A 150 8.14 -4.74 -39.86
C ASN A 150 9.05 -3.89 -40.79
N SER A 151 9.55 -2.75 -40.30
CA SER A 151 10.50 -1.91 -41.03
C SER A 151 11.95 -2.39 -40.90
N GLU A 152 12.27 -3.14 -39.85
CA GLU A 152 13.60 -3.71 -39.60
C GLU A 152 13.81 -5.04 -40.34
N ASN A 153 12.74 -5.80 -40.63
CA ASN A 153 12.79 -7.08 -41.35
C ASN A 153 12.78 -6.95 -42.89
N ASN A 154 12.73 -5.74 -43.45
CA ASN A 154 12.67 -5.49 -44.91
C ASN A 154 13.89 -4.73 -45.44
N ARG A 155 15.05 -4.91 -44.78
CA ARG A 155 16.39 -4.49 -45.21
C ARG A 155 17.28 -5.72 -45.25
#